data_AF-A0A9P5CD29-F1
#
_entry.id   AF-A0A9P5CD29-F1
#
_cell.length_a   1.000
_cell.length_b   1.000
_cell.length_c   1.000
_cell.angle_alpha   90.00
_cell.angle_beta   90.00
_cell.angle_gamma   90.00
#
_symmetry.space_group_name_H-M   'P 1'
#
loop_
_entity.id
_entity.type
_entity.pdbx_description
1 polymer ?
#
loop_
_entity_poly.entity_id
_entity_poly.type
_entity_poly.pdbx_seq_one_letter_code
_entity_poly.pdbx_strand_id
1 'polypeptide(L)'
;MGAWNIFRLLGDIVHMLSKGILIFSIHRNRSAEGVSLITQGLYAVVFCTRYLDLFREQSAWNAIFKVTYIVTSFYILGVMQWVFPRSREREISWKLGAIILFGSLALSPFAMLIFEKKFRWGFLTWMWSFSEILESVAVLPQLLLLRQTTVPTVIDSFYLLALGSYRAFYCINWFIRELDVNDRAPDAIAVIFGIIQTAFYIDFAWVYYTRQRVKLRGGGVVDADDLSRGWFLHRIFGKNTHATDDEESNVAGNGGGRARWGSRGISVSADEGVLDTGRHDDDDEEIHGVVDPDAKMRDPDDLAKAMDDDDDEEDTPLRGGSSSRSNNTPPGIRSGDEWDD
;
A
#
# COMPACT_ATOMS: atom_id res chain seq x y z
N MET A 1 -16.60 -20.02 37.61
CA MET A 1 -16.09 -19.57 36.31
C MET A 1 -14.81 -20.34 36.04
N GLY A 2 -14.92 -21.57 35.51
CA GLY A 2 -13.73 -22.40 35.26
C GLY A 2 -12.90 -21.86 34.09
N ALA A 3 -11.64 -22.29 34.00
CA ALA A 3 -10.69 -21.96 32.92
C ALA A 3 -11.28 -22.06 31.50
N TRP A 4 -12.34 -22.87 31.33
CA TRP A 4 -13.14 -23.05 30.11
C TRP A 4 -13.65 -21.76 29.45
N ASN A 5 -13.95 -20.71 30.22
CA ASN A 5 -14.37 -19.42 29.65
C ASN A 5 -13.23 -18.43 29.47
N ILE A 6 -12.01 -18.74 29.93
CA ILE A 6 -10.91 -17.75 29.89
C ILE A 6 -10.46 -17.47 28.47
N PHE A 7 -10.38 -18.49 27.61
CA PHE A 7 -9.98 -18.33 26.22
C PHE A 7 -11.03 -17.56 25.42
N ARG A 8 -12.31 -17.84 25.66
CA ARG A 8 -13.40 -17.04 25.09
C ARG A 8 -13.32 -15.58 25.55
N LEU A 9 -13.19 -15.35 26.85
CA LEU A 9 -13.10 -14.00 27.43
C LEU A 9 -11.88 -13.24 26.88
N LEU A 10 -10.71 -13.89 26.81
CA LEU A 10 -9.50 -13.34 26.23
C LEU A 10 -9.72 -13.03 24.74
N GLY A 11 -10.36 -13.93 24.00
CA GLY A 11 -10.77 -13.68 22.61
C GLY A 11 -11.63 -12.43 22.50
N ASP A 12 -12.67 -12.31 23.31
CA ASP A 12 -13.58 -11.15 23.29
C ASP A 12 -12.83 -9.84 23.58
N ILE A 13 -11.97 -9.83 24.61
CA ILE A 13 -11.15 -8.68 24.98
C ILE A 13 -10.18 -8.32 23.86
N VAL A 14 -9.49 -9.29 23.27
CA VAL A 14 -8.51 -9.07 22.19
C VAL A 14 -9.19 -8.58 20.92
N HIS A 15 -10.40 -9.07 20.61
CA HIS A 15 -11.18 -8.57 19.49
C HIS A 15 -11.62 -7.11 19.72
N MET A 16 -12.05 -6.78 20.94
CA MET A 16 -12.37 -5.39 21.30
C MET A 16 -11.13 -4.50 21.24
N LEU A 17 -9.98 -4.99 21.71
CA LEU A 17 -8.69 -4.30 21.63
C LEU A 17 -8.29 -4.04 20.17
N SER A 18 -8.49 -4.99 19.26
CA SER A 18 -8.22 -4.83 17.83
C SER A 18 -8.98 -3.63 17.24
N LYS A 19 -10.27 -3.47 17.58
CA LYS A 19 -11.05 -2.28 17.19
C LYS A 19 -10.52 -1.00 17.83
N GLY A 20 -10.11 -1.05 19.09
CA GLY A 20 -9.48 0.07 19.79
C GLY A 20 -8.18 0.52 19.11
N ILE A 21 -7.31 -0.42 18.76
CA ILE A 21 -6.05 -0.16 18.03
C ILE A 21 -6.34 0.49 16.68
N LEU A 22 -7.33 -0.02 15.95
CA LEU A 22 -7.72 0.54 14.65
C LEU A 22 -8.20 2.00 14.78
N ILE A 23 -9.11 2.26 15.72
CA ILE A 23 -9.61 3.62 15.98
C ILE A 23 -8.46 4.55 16.38
N PHE A 24 -7.60 4.10 17.31
CA PHE A 24 -6.44 4.86 17.74
C PHE A 24 -5.48 5.16 16.59
N SER A 25 -5.22 4.17 15.71
CA SER A 25 -4.38 4.33 14.52
C SER A 25 -4.89 5.44 13.61
N ILE A 26 -6.18 5.40 13.27
CA ILE A 26 -6.81 6.35 12.35
C ILE A 26 -6.73 7.78 12.92
N HIS A 27 -7.02 7.96 14.21
CA HIS A 27 -6.93 9.28 14.84
C HIS A 27 -5.51 9.78 15.02
N ARG A 28 -4.58 8.90 15.41
CA ARG A 28 -3.18 9.25 15.64
C ARG A 28 -2.49 9.66 14.34
N ASN A 29 -2.76 8.94 13.26
CA ASN A 29 -2.19 9.21 11.93
C ASN A 29 -2.97 10.25 11.14
N ARG A 30 -4.16 10.65 11.61
CA ARG A 30 -5.10 11.55 10.92
C ARG A 30 -5.40 11.09 9.48
N SER A 31 -5.41 9.77 9.27
CA SER A 31 -5.56 9.13 7.96
C SER A 31 -6.16 7.74 8.11
N ALA A 32 -7.00 7.35 7.15
CA ALA A 32 -7.53 5.99 7.00
C ALA A 32 -6.82 5.19 5.88
N GLU A 33 -5.67 5.67 5.40
CA GLU A 33 -4.82 4.93 4.48
C GLU A 33 -4.34 3.61 5.12
N GLY A 34 -4.20 2.56 4.31
CA GLY A 34 -3.88 1.21 4.80
C GLY A 34 -5.07 0.38 5.30
N VAL A 35 -6.25 0.99 5.52
CA VAL A 35 -7.46 0.29 5.97
C VAL A 35 -8.53 0.28 4.87
N SER A 36 -9.14 -0.88 4.63
CA SER A 36 -10.19 -1.09 3.62
C SER A 36 -11.55 -0.70 4.17
N LEU A 37 -12.20 0.28 3.54
CA LEU A 37 -13.56 0.71 3.91
C LEU A 37 -14.56 -0.44 3.74
N ILE A 38 -14.41 -1.22 2.66
CA ILE A 38 -15.29 -2.34 2.32
C ILE A 38 -15.23 -3.41 3.41
N THR A 39 -14.03 -3.75 3.89
CA THR A 39 -13.86 -4.71 4.98
C THR A 39 -14.56 -4.25 6.26
N GLN A 40 -14.42 -2.97 6.63
CA GLN A 40 -15.12 -2.41 7.79
C GLN A 40 -16.64 -2.41 7.59
N GLY A 41 -17.12 -2.18 6.36
CA GLY A 41 -18.52 -2.29 5.99
C GLY A 41 -19.07 -3.70 6.16
N LEU A 42 -18.34 -4.71 5.68
CA LEU A 42 -18.69 -6.12 5.86
C LEU A 42 -18.72 -6.50 7.34
N TYR A 43 -17.73 -6.07 8.15
CA TYR A 43 -17.75 -6.31 9.59
C TYR A 43 -18.93 -5.61 10.29
N ALA A 44 -19.31 -4.41 9.88
CA ALA A 44 -20.51 -3.75 10.41
C ALA A 44 -21.77 -4.59 10.14
N VAL A 45 -21.92 -5.14 8.92
CA VAL A 45 -23.02 -6.05 8.57
C VAL A 45 -22.99 -7.33 9.41
N VAL A 46 -21.80 -7.92 9.62
CA VAL A 46 -21.62 -9.08 10.51
C VAL A 46 -22.18 -8.79 11.90
N PHE A 47 -21.77 -7.70 12.55
CA PHE A 47 -22.23 -7.42 13.92
C PHE A 47 -23.71 -7.05 13.98
N CYS A 48 -24.24 -6.35 12.97
CA CYS A 48 -25.67 -6.04 12.91
C CYS A 48 -26.52 -7.31 12.79
N THR A 49 -26.11 -8.26 11.94
CA THR A 49 -26.85 -9.52 11.72
C THR A 49 -26.64 -10.54 12.83
N ARG A 50 -25.45 -10.58 13.45
CA ARG A 50 -25.15 -11.46 14.58
C ARG A 50 -25.91 -11.10 15.85
N TYR A 51 -26.08 -9.81 16.12
CA TYR A 51 -26.62 -9.30 17.38
C TYR A 51 -28.06 -8.79 17.26
N LEU A 52 -28.84 -9.34 16.31
CA LEU A 52 -30.28 -9.05 16.18
C LEU A 52 -31.09 -9.41 17.44
N ASP A 53 -30.54 -10.27 18.29
CA ASP A 53 -31.10 -10.67 19.57
C ASP A 53 -30.77 -9.71 20.74
N LEU A 54 -30.17 -8.54 20.46
CA LEU A 54 -29.72 -7.58 21.48
C LEU A 54 -30.79 -7.25 22.53
N PHE A 55 -32.03 -7.00 22.12
CA PHE A 55 -33.14 -6.65 23.03
C PHE A 55 -33.66 -7.84 23.86
N ARG A 56 -33.20 -9.06 23.59
CA ARG A 56 -33.55 -10.28 24.34
C ARG A 56 -32.44 -10.75 25.27
N GLU A 57 -31.26 -10.12 25.19
CA GLU A 57 -30.11 -10.45 26.01
C GLU A 57 -30.36 -10.07 27.47
N GLN A 58 -30.19 -11.04 28.38
CA GLN A 58 -30.41 -10.84 29.82
C GLN A 58 -29.13 -10.43 30.55
N SER A 59 -27.97 -10.80 30.00
CA SER A 59 -26.69 -10.46 30.61
C SER A 59 -26.27 -9.05 30.21
N ALA A 60 -26.25 -8.13 31.19
CA ALA A 60 -25.76 -6.77 30.99
C ALA A 60 -24.34 -6.75 30.39
N TRP A 61 -23.48 -7.68 30.80
CA TRP A 61 -22.14 -7.84 30.25
C TRP A 61 -22.19 -8.11 28.73
N ASN A 62 -22.96 -9.11 28.29
CA ASN A 62 -23.07 -9.43 26.86
C ASN A 62 -23.70 -8.28 26.07
N ALA A 63 -24.72 -7.63 26.64
CA ALA A 63 -25.37 -6.49 26.01
C ALA A 63 -24.38 -5.34 25.76
N ILE A 64 -23.52 -5.03 26.73
CA ILE A 64 -22.46 -4.01 26.58
C ILE A 64 -21.51 -4.36 25.43
N PHE A 65 -21.05 -5.62 25.34
CA PHE A 65 -20.19 -6.04 24.24
C PHE A 65 -20.89 -5.90 22.87
N LYS A 66 -22.13 -6.39 22.76
CA LYS A 66 -22.92 -6.29 21.52
C LYS A 66 -23.09 -4.83 21.07
N VAL A 67 -23.48 -3.94 21.98
CA VAL A 67 -23.61 -2.50 21.71
C VAL A 67 -22.27 -1.89 21.31
N THR A 68 -21.19 -2.21 22.04
CA THR A 68 -19.85 -1.70 21.74
C THR A 68 -19.40 -2.10 20.35
N TYR A 69 -19.56 -3.36 19.95
CA TYR A 69 -19.20 -3.82 18.61
C TYR A 69 -19.99 -3.12 17.50
N ILE A 70 -21.30 -2.91 17.69
CA ILE A 70 -22.14 -2.21 16.71
C ILE A 70 -21.71 -0.74 16.60
N VAL A 71 -21.68 -0.02 17.73
CA VAL A 71 -21.37 1.42 17.77
C VAL A 71 -19.97 1.70 17.24
N THR A 72 -18.96 0.93 17.66
CA THR A 72 -17.59 1.12 17.18
C THR A 72 -17.44 0.81 15.69
N SER A 73 -18.19 -0.15 15.15
CA SER A 73 -18.15 -0.45 13.70
C SER A 73 -18.72 0.70 12.87
N PHE A 74 -19.87 1.26 13.27
CA PHE A 74 -20.42 2.46 12.61
C PHE A 74 -19.53 3.69 12.82
N TYR A 75 -18.92 3.83 13.99
CA TYR A 75 -17.97 4.90 14.26
C TYR A 75 -16.76 4.84 13.32
N ILE A 76 -16.15 3.66 13.14
CA ILE A 76 -15.03 3.47 12.21
C ILE A 76 -15.46 3.87 10.78
N LEU A 77 -16.62 3.39 10.32
CA LEU A 77 -17.16 3.76 9.01
C LEU A 77 -17.37 5.27 8.87
N GLY A 78 -17.97 5.92 9.87
CA GLY A 78 -18.22 7.37 9.84
C GLY A 78 -16.93 8.18 9.84
N VAL A 79 -15.94 7.77 10.64
CA VAL A 79 -14.62 8.41 10.68
C VAL A 79 -13.89 8.24 9.34
N MET A 80 -13.93 7.05 8.73
CA MET A 80 -13.31 6.80 7.42
C MET A 80 -14.02 7.51 6.26
N GLN A 81 -15.34 7.71 6.35
CA GLN A 81 -16.14 8.31 5.27
C GLN A 81 -16.16 9.83 5.33
N TRP A 82 -16.22 10.43 6.53
CA TRP A 82 -16.48 11.86 6.70
C TRP A 82 -15.32 12.65 7.31
N VAL A 83 -14.51 12.03 8.18
CA VAL A 83 -13.45 12.75 8.91
C VAL A 83 -12.10 12.61 8.22
N PHE A 84 -11.75 11.38 7.82
CA PHE A 84 -10.51 11.04 7.13
C PHE A 84 -10.83 10.32 5.81
N PRO A 85 -11.52 10.97 4.87
CA PRO A 85 -11.89 10.36 3.60
C PRO A 85 -10.64 9.89 2.85
N ARG A 86 -10.65 8.61 2.48
CA ARG A 86 -9.59 7.98 1.69
C ARG A 86 -9.83 8.21 0.20
N SER A 87 -8.76 8.18 -0.59
CA SER A 87 -8.83 7.97 -2.04
C SER A 87 -9.69 6.74 -2.40
N ARG A 88 -10.41 6.84 -3.52
CA ARG A 88 -11.43 5.89 -3.95
C ARG A 88 -10.90 4.44 -3.97
N GLU A 89 -11.60 3.54 -3.28
CA GLU A 89 -11.36 2.09 -3.35
C GLU A 89 -11.45 1.60 -4.80
N ARG A 90 -10.56 0.69 -5.21
CA ARG A 90 -10.56 0.11 -6.55
C ARG A 90 -11.87 -0.63 -6.83
N GLU A 91 -12.31 -0.62 -8.09
CA GLU A 91 -13.54 -1.31 -8.53
C GLU A 91 -13.48 -2.82 -8.22
N ILE A 92 -12.29 -3.41 -8.34
CA ILE A 92 -12.03 -4.82 -8.01
C ILE A 92 -12.40 -5.12 -6.54
N SER A 93 -12.06 -4.23 -5.60
CA SER A 93 -12.38 -4.42 -4.18
C SER A 93 -13.90 -4.37 -3.94
N TRP A 94 -14.63 -3.51 -4.64
CA TRP A 94 -16.09 -3.43 -4.56
C TRP A 94 -16.77 -4.67 -5.14
N LYS A 95 -16.32 -5.15 -6.31
CA LYS A 95 -16.78 -6.41 -6.90
C LYS A 95 -16.54 -7.58 -5.94
N LEU A 96 -15.34 -7.67 -5.37
CA LEU A 96 -15.00 -8.69 -4.38
C LEU A 96 -15.90 -8.60 -3.15
N GLY A 97 -16.10 -7.41 -2.58
CA GLY A 97 -16.98 -7.19 -1.43
C GLY A 97 -18.42 -7.59 -1.71
N ALA A 98 -18.95 -7.28 -2.90
CA ALA A 98 -20.29 -7.70 -3.31
C ALA A 98 -20.40 -9.22 -3.45
N ILE A 99 -19.42 -9.88 -4.09
CA ILE A 99 -19.37 -11.35 -4.20
C ILE A 99 -19.32 -11.99 -2.82
N ILE A 100 -18.51 -11.46 -1.90
CA ILE A 100 -18.42 -11.94 -0.52
C ILE A 100 -19.78 -11.82 0.19
N LEU A 101 -20.43 -10.66 0.10
CA LEU A 101 -21.69 -10.40 0.77
C LEU A 101 -22.81 -11.30 0.23
N PHE A 102 -23.05 -11.27 -1.08
CA PHE A 102 -24.13 -12.04 -1.71
C PHE A 102 -23.83 -13.54 -1.72
N GLY A 103 -22.58 -13.95 -1.88
CA GLY A 103 -22.16 -15.34 -1.80
C GLY A 103 -22.38 -15.92 -0.40
N SER A 104 -22.03 -15.18 0.65
CA SER A 104 -22.30 -15.58 2.04
C SER A 104 -23.81 -15.65 2.32
N LEU A 105 -24.58 -14.69 1.80
CA LEU A 105 -26.03 -14.68 1.95
C LEU A 105 -26.67 -15.89 1.26
N ALA A 106 -26.25 -16.21 0.04
CA ALA A 106 -26.74 -17.36 -0.70
C ALA A 106 -26.33 -18.71 -0.07
N LEU A 107 -25.13 -18.80 0.51
CA LEU A 107 -24.63 -20.03 1.15
C LEU A 107 -25.28 -20.29 2.52
N SER A 108 -25.58 -19.23 3.27
CA SER A 108 -26.09 -19.31 4.64
C SER A 108 -27.35 -20.15 4.87
N PRO A 109 -28.41 -20.15 4.03
CA PRO A 109 -29.55 -21.04 4.24
C PRO A 109 -29.16 -22.50 4.09
N PHE A 110 -28.29 -22.86 3.14
CA PHE A 110 -27.83 -24.25 2.97
C PHE A 110 -26.99 -24.72 4.16
N ALA A 111 -26.10 -23.85 4.66
CA ALA A 111 -25.33 -24.15 5.86
C ALA A 111 -26.25 -24.42 7.07
N MET A 112 -27.27 -23.58 7.28
CA MET A 112 -28.27 -23.81 8.32
C MET A 112 -29.02 -25.14 8.11
N LEU A 113 -29.49 -25.43 6.90
CA LEU A 113 -30.26 -26.66 6.64
C LEU A 113 -29.45 -27.95 6.89
N ILE A 114 -28.13 -27.91 6.66
CA ILE A 114 -27.23 -29.06 6.80
C ILE A 114 -26.77 -29.23 8.26
N PHE A 115 -26.32 -28.16 8.90
CA PHE A 115 -25.64 -28.23 10.20
C PHE A 115 -26.55 -27.93 11.39
N GLU A 116 -27.66 -27.22 11.17
CA GLU A 116 -28.57 -26.84 12.25
C GLU A 116 -29.77 -27.78 12.41
N LYS A 117 -30.11 -28.06 13.68
CA LYS A 117 -31.22 -28.97 14.01
C LYS A 117 -32.55 -28.29 13.65
N LYS A 118 -33.49 -29.04 13.06
CA LYS A 118 -34.78 -28.51 12.55
C LYS A 118 -35.54 -27.62 13.53
N PHE A 119 -35.55 -27.92 14.84
CA PHE A 119 -36.26 -27.12 15.84
C PHE A 119 -35.65 -25.73 16.07
N ARG A 120 -34.39 -25.49 15.67
CA ARG A 120 -33.71 -24.19 15.74
C ARG A 120 -33.87 -23.37 14.47
N TRP A 121 -34.50 -23.90 13.43
CA TRP A 121 -34.67 -23.16 12.19
C TRP A 121 -35.54 -21.92 12.41
N GLY A 122 -35.08 -20.79 11.89
CA GLY A 122 -35.74 -19.52 12.05
C GLY A 122 -34.87 -18.39 11.55
N PHE A 123 -35.46 -17.20 11.44
CA PHE A 123 -34.77 -16.03 10.89
C PHE A 123 -33.49 -15.66 11.66
N LEU A 124 -33.54 -15.68 13.00
CA LEU A 124 -32.38 -15.35 13.82
C LEU A 124 -31.24 -16.36 13.65
N THR A 125 -31.55 -17.65 13.56
CA THR A 125 -30.56 -18.71 13.32
C THR A 125 -29.95 -18.57 11.94
N TRP A 126 -30.76 -18.25 10.92
CA TRP A 126 -30.26 -17.97 9.57
C TRP A 126 -29.31 -16.77 9.54
N MET A 127 -29.70 -15.65 10.16
CA MET A 127 -28.86 -14.44 10.25
C MET A 127 -27.59 -14.70 11.06
N TRP A 128 -27.66 -15.51 12.10
CA TRP A 128 -26.49 -15.96 12.84
C TRP A 128 -25.54 -16.77 11.96
N SER A 129 -26.02 -17.80 11.25
CA SER A 129 -25.22 -18.58 10.31
C SER A 129 -24.63 -17.71 9.19
N PHE A 130 -25.41 -16.77 8.66
CA PHE A 130 -24.93 -15.79 7.69
C PHE A 130 -23.77 -14.96 8.23
N SER A 131 -23.89 -14.45 9.46
CA SER A 131 -22.84 -13.64 10.08
C SER A 131 -21.54 -14.41 10.29
N GLU A 132 -21.60 -15.70 10.69
CA GLU A 132 -20.42 -16.57 10.83
C GLU A 132 -19.69 -16.77 9.51
N ILE A 133 -20.45 -17.06 8.44
CA ILE A 133 -19.90 -17.24 7.09
C ILE A 133 -19.27 -15.93 6.62
N LEU A 134 -20.02 -14.83 6.68
CA LEU A 134 -19.57 -13.53 6.19
C LEU A 134 -18.31 -13.07 6.90
N GLU A 135 -18.22 -13.24 8.22
CA GLU A 135 -17.06 -12.81 8.99
C GLU A 135 -15.79 -13.57 8.61
N SER A 136 -15.91 -14.85 8.26
CA SER A 136 -14.77 -15.68 7.89
C SER A 136 -14.04 -15.17 6.65
N VAL A 137 -14.77 -14.54 5.73
CA VAL A 137 -14.27 -14.02 4.44
C VAL A 137 -14.23 -12.49 4.39
N ALA A 138 -14.79 -11.79 5.37
CA ALA A 138 -14.84 -10.32 5.42
C ALA A 138 -13.46 -9.66 5.40
N VAL A 139 -12.42 -10.36 5.83
CA VAL A 139 -11.03 -9.85 5.85
C VAL A 139 -10.40 -9.77 4.45
N LEU A 140 -10.94 -10.50 3.46
CA LEU A 140 -10.32 -10.62 2.13
C LEU A 140 -10.04 -9.30 1.40
N PRO A 141 -10.96 -8.30 1.38
CA PRO A 141 -10.68 -7.02 0.74
C PRO A 141 -9.52 -6.26 1.42
N GLN A 142 -9.38 -6.39 2.75
CA GLN A 142 -8.25 -5.83 3.50
C GLN A 142 -6.93 -6.52 3.10
N LEU A 143 -6.92 -7.84 2.96
CA LEU A 143 -5.73 -8.58 2.53
C LEU A 143 -5.31 -8.19 1.11
N LEU A 144 -6.28 -7.99 0.21
CA LEU A 144 -6.03 -7.50 -1.14
C LEU A 144 -5.45 -6.08 -1.13
N LEU A 145 -5.94 -5.21 -0.25
CA LEU A 145 -5.43 -3.85 -0.11
C LEU A 145 -3.97 -3.85 0.36
N LEU A 146 -3.64 -4.66 1.37
CA LEU A 146 -2.28 -4.77 1.89
C LEU A 146 -1.28 -5.32 0.89
N ARG A 147 -1.75 -6.15 -0.06
CA ARG A 147 -0.95 -6.60 -1.20
C ARG A 147 -0.50 -5.43 -2.07
N GLN A 148 -1.39 -4.46 -2.30
CA GLN A 148 -1.19 -3.37 -3.26
C GLN A 148 -0.50 -2.16 -2.61
N THR A 149 -0.54 -2.05 -1.29
CA THR A 149 0.18 -0.99 -0.57
C THR A 149 1.65 -1.32 -0.44
N THR A 150 2.49 -0.46 -1.00
CA THR A 150 3.96 -0.59 -0.99
C THR A 150 4.56 -0.45 0.41
N VAL A 151 3.89 0.22 1.35
CA VAL A 151 4.33 0.37 2.76
C VAL A 151 3.16 0.12 3.73
N PRO A 152 3.00 -1.11 4.27
CA PRO A 152 2.10 -1.37 5.40
C PRO A 152 2.57 -0.58 6.63
N THR A 153 1.67 0.12 7.30
CA THR A 153 2.03 0.79 8.55
C THR A 153 2.20 -0.25 9.67
N VAL A 154 3.16 -0.04 10.56
CA VAL A 154 3.41 -0.94 11.71
C VAL A 154 2.16 -1.06 12.60
N ILE A 155 1.33 -0.02 12.65
CA ILE A 155 0.12 0.01 13.47
C ILE A 155 -0.98 -0.89 12.87
N ASP A 156 -1.13 -0.93 11.55
CA ASP A 156 -2.10 -1.83 10.88
C ASP A 156 -1.77 -3.30 11.16
N SER A 157 -0.47 -3.64 11.26
CA SER A 157 -0.02 -4.97 11.61
C SER A 157 -0.44 -5.40 13.02
N PHE A 158 -0.44 -4.48 14.00
CA PHE A 158 -0.92 -4.78 15.36
C PHE A 158 -2.42 -5.00 15.40
N TYR A 159 -3.20 -4.20 14.65
CA TYR A 159 -4.64 -4.40 14.51
C TYR A 159 -4.95 -5.80 13.95
N LEU A 160 -4.28 -6.20 12.87
CA LEU A 160 -4.46 -7.50 12.21
C LEU A 160 -3.96 -8.66 13.07
N LEU A 161 -2.86 -8.48 13.80
CA LEU A 161 -2.35 -9.49 14.72
C LEU A 161 -3.33 -9.75 15.88
N ALA A 162 -3.90 -8.69 16.45
CA ALA A 162 -4.95 -8.80 17.45
C ALA A 162 -6.19 -9.47 16.84
N LEU A 163 -6.53 -9.12 15.59
CA LEU A 163 -7.63 -9.74 14.86
C LEU A 163 -7.40 -11.25 14.57
N GLY A 164 -6.18 -11.69 14.30
CA GLY A 164 -5.85 -13.11 14.18
C GLY A 164 -5.84 -13.82 15.54
N SER A 165 -5.33 -13.16 16.57
CA SER A 165 -5.16 -13.72 17.91
C SER A 165 -6.48 -14.01 18.59
N TYR A 166 -7.52 -13.15 18.43
CA TYR A 166 -8.82 -13.48 19.00
C TYR A 166 -9.39 -14.76 18.40
N ARG A 167 -9.20 -14.99 17.08
CA ARG A 167 -9.65 -16.24 16.44
C ARG A 167 -8.88 -17.45 16.94
N ALA A 168 -7.57 -17.32 17.10
CA ALA A 168 -6.76 -18.38 17.69
C ALA A 168 -7.27 -18.77 19.09
N PHE A 169 -7.60 -17.80 19.94
CA PHE A 169 -8.20 -18.08 21.26
C PHE A 169 -9.57 -18.76 21.16
N TYR A 170 -10.41 -18.37 20.19
CA TYR A 170 -11.69 -19.02 19.93
C TYR A 170 -11.52 -20.47 19.43
N CYS A 171 -10.55 -20.74 18.56
CA CYS A 171 -10.23 -22.10 18.11
C CYS A 171 -9.75 -22.98 19.26
N ILE A 172 -8.87 -22.47 20.13
CA ILE A 172 -8.43 -23.18 21.35
C ILE A 172 -9.64 -23.44 22.25
N ASN A 173 -10.53 -22.47 22.42
CA ASN A 173 -11.75 -22.62 23.19
C ASN A 173 -12.66 -23.74 22.63
N TRP A 174 -12.82 -23.86 21.32
CA TRP A 174 -13.60 -24.95 20.71
C TRP A 174 -12.93 -26.31 20.90
N PHE A 175 -11.62 -26.41 20.71
CA PHE A 175 -10.87 -27.65 20.92
C PHE A 175 -11.01 -28.16 22.35
N ILE A 176 -10.87 -27.26 23.31
CA ILE A 176 -11.03 -27.58 24.73
C ILE A 176 -12.46 -28.05 25.03
N ARG A 177 -13.49 -27.44 24.43
CA ARG A 177 -14.89 -27.85 24.61
C ARG A 177 -15.24 -29.18 23.95
N GLU A 178 -14.58 -29.54 22.86
CA GLU A 178 -14.77 -30.85 22.21
C GLU A 178 -14.17 -32.00 23.04
N LEU A 179 -13.10 -31.74 23.80
CA LEU A 179 -12.47 -32.73 24.66
C LEU A 179 -13.25 -33.01 25.97
N ASP A 180 -14.18 -32.13 26.35
CA ASP A 180 -15.01 -32.32 27.55
C ASP A 180 -16.34 -33.01 27.19
N VAL A 181 -16.50 -34.24 27.67
CA VAL A 181 -17.68 -35.08 27.42
C VAL A 181 -18.95 -34.52 28.09
N ASN A 182 -18.81 -33.64 29.09
CA ASN A 182 -19.95 -33.09 29.83
C ASN A 182 -20.50 -31.79 29.24
N ASP A 183 -19.79 -31.15 28.31
CA ASP A 183 -20.22 -29.90 27.70
C ASP A 183 -20.94 -30.15 26.36
N ARG A 184 -21.73 -29.16 25.95
CA ARG A 184 -22.36 -29.15 24.64
C ARG A 184 -21.28 -28.94 23.58
N ALA A 185 -21.20 -29.87 22.63
CA ALA A 185 -20.36 -29.76 21.45
C ALA A 185 -20.46 -28.37 20.78
N PRO A 186 -19.33 -27.81 20.30
CA PRO A 186 -19.31 -26.54 19.59
C PRO A 186 -20.17 -26.62 18.33
N ASP A 187 -20.68 -25.46 17.91
CA ASP A 187 -21.48 -25.37 16.70
C ASP A 187 -20.61 -25.67 15.47
N ALA A 188 -21.03 -26.63 14.66
CA ALA A 188 -20.30 -27.05 13.47
C ALA A 188 -20.06 -25.88 12.50
N ILE A 189 -21.03 -24.97 12.36
CA ILE A 189 -20.89 -23.79 11.49
C ILE A 189 -19.76 -22.89 12.03
N ALA A 190 -19.77 -22.58 13.32
CA ALA A 190 -18.75 -21.73 13.94
C ALA A 190 -17.35 -22.34 13.82
N VAL A 191 -17.21 -23.66 13.99
CA VAL A 191 -15.92 -24.36 13.88
C VAL A 191 -15.41 -24.32 12.44
N ILE A 192 -16.21 -24.72 11.46
CA ILE A 192 -15.79 -24.78 10.05
C ILE A 192 -15.36 -23.39 9.55
N PHE A 193 -16.22 -22.38 9.70
CA PHE A 193 -15.94 -21.04 9.22
C PHE A 193 -14.88 -20.32 10.06
N GLY A 194 -14.77 -20.66 11.35
CA GLY A 194 -13.69 -20.18 12.20
C GLY A 194 -12.31 -20.74 11.81
N ILE A 195 -12.22 -22.01 11.40
CA ILE A 195 -10.98 -22.59 10.87
C ILE A 195 -10.61 -21.92 9.54
N ILE A 196 -11.57 -21.72 8.64
CA ILE A 196 -11.35 -21.00 7.37
C ILE A 196 -10.81 -19.60 7.64
N GLN A 197 -11.43 -18.87 8.58
CA GLN A 197 -11.00 -17.54 8.95
C GLN A 197 -9.58 -17.53 9.52
N THR A 198 -9.27 -18.49 10.39
CA THR A 198 -7.94 -18.63 10.99
C THR A 198 -6.89 -18.95 9.93
N ALA A 199 -7.22 -19.78 8.93
CA ALA A 199 -6.34 -20.07 7.81
C ALA A 199 -6.00 -18.80 7.00
N PHE A 200 -6.97 -17.91 6.75
CA PHE A 200 -6.68 -16.62 6.11
C PHE A 200 -5.73 -15.75 6.93
N TYR A 201 -5.88 -15.72 8.27
CA TYR A 201 -4.96 -14.97 9.13
C TYR A 201 -3.56 -15.57 9.16
N ILE A 202 -3.44 -16.90 9.17
CA ILE A 202 -2.15 -17.59 9.13
C ILE A 202 -1.45 -17.33 7.79
N ASP A 203 -2.15 -17.46 6.66
CA ASP A 203 -1.58 -17.18 5.34
C ASP A 203 -1.15 -15.71 5.23
N PHE A 204 -1.95 -14.79 5.77
CA PHE A 204 -1.56 -13.39 5.89
C PHE A 204 -0.31 -13.19 6.76
N ALA A 205 -0.27 -13.79 7.96
CA ALA A 205 0.88 -13.68 8.85
C ALA A 205 2.16 -14.25 8.22
N TRP A 206 2.04 -15.34 7.46
CA TRP A 206 3.13 -15.92 6.68
C TRP A 206 3.62 -14.98 5.58
N VAL A 207 2.72 -14.44 4.74
CA VAL A 207 3.06 -13.45 3.71
C VAL A 207 3.69 -12.20 4.33
N TYR A 208 3.15 -11.71 5.45
CA TYR A 208 3.67 -10.56 6.17
C TYR A 208 5.06 -10.80 6.74
N TYR A 209 5.30 -11.97 7.35
CA TYR A 209 6.60 -12.34 7.92
C TYR A 209 7.65 -12.58 6.83
N THR A 210 7.26 -13.22 5.73
CA THR A 210 8.16 -13.54 4.61
C THR A 210 8.45 -12.35 3.69
N ARG A 211 7.64 -11.27 3.76
CA ARG A 211 7.95 -9.92 3.26
C ARG A 211 9.13 -9.32 4.04
N GLN A 212 10.32 -9.92 3.95
CA GLN A 212 11.55 -9.33 4.45
C GLN A 212 11.90 -8.12 3.60
N ARG A 213 11.66 -6.93 4.16
CA ARG A 213 12.11 -5.65 3.61
C ARG A 213 13.63 -5.57 3.70
N VAL A 214 14.35 -6.09 2.69
CA VAL A 214 15.71 -5.61 2.44
C VAL A 214 15.57 -4.19 1.91
N LYS A 215 15.58 -3.20 2.83
CA LYS A 215 15.74 -1.79 2.47
C LYS A 215 17.14 -1.64 1.86
N LEU A 216 17.27 -1.84 0.56
CA LEU A 216 18.46 -1.37 -0.15
C LEU A 216 18.46 0.15 -0.01
N ARG A 217 19.60 0.70 0.43
CA ARG A 217 19.85 2.13 0.67
C ARG A 217 19.81 2.99 -0.61
N GLY A 218 19.20 2.49 -1.68
CA GLY A 218 19.03 3.16 -2.96
C GLY A 218 17.81 2.61 -3.70
N GLY A 219 16.64 3.19 -3.44
CA GLY A 219 15.54 3.41 -4.40
C GLY A 219 14.93 2.24 -5.20
N GLY A 220 15.38 0.99 -5.04
CA GLY A 220 14.84 -0.17 -5.75
C GLY A 220 13.85 -0.93 -4.88
N VAL A 221 12.56 -0.67 -5.05
CA VAL A 221 11.50 -1.46 -4.41
C VAL A 221 11.35 -2.78 -5.18
N VAL A 222 11.76 -3.88 -4.56
CA VAL A 222 11.54 -5.24 -5.06
C VAL A 222 10.09 -5.61 -4.72
N ASP A 223 9.15 -5.49 -5.67
CA ASP A 223 7.71 -5.52 -5.38
C ASP A 223 6.86 -6.56 -6.13
N ALA A 224 7.43 -7.51 -6.89
CA ALA A 224 6.61 -8.48 -7.64
C ALA A 224 6.57 -9.91 -7.04
N ASP A 225 7.65 -10.39 -6.41
CA ASP A 225 7.78 -11.82 -6.10
C ASP A 225 7.23 -12.26 -4.74
N ASP A 226 6.85 -11.33 -3.86
CA ASP A 226 6.39 -11.68 -2.51
C ASP A 226 5.00 -12.34 -2.48
N LEU A 227 4.26 -12.32 -3.60
CA LEU A 227 2.95 -12.99 -3.71
C LEU A 227 3.03 -14.46 -4.06
N SER A 228 4.17 -14.94 -4.57
CA SER A 228 4.41 -16.36 -4.84
C SER A 228 4.51 -17.19 -3.55
N ARG A 229 4.63 -16.54 -2.39
CA ARG A 229 4.97 -17.18 -1.11
C ARG A 229 3.76 -17.62 -0.28
N GLY A 230 2.57 -17.09 -0.53
CA GLY A 230 1.33 -17.48 0.15
C GLY A 230 0.53 -18.50 -0.68
N TRP A 231 0.32 -19.71 -0.15
CA TRP A 231 -0.31 -20.81 -0.90
C TRP A 231 -1.80 -20.55 -1.19
N PHE A 232 -2.53 -19.94 -0.26
CA PHE A 232 -3.99 -19.83 -0.35
C PHE A 232 -4.44 -18.54 -1.05
N LEU A 233 -3.85 -17.40 -0.70
CA LEU A 233 -4.11 -16.12 -1.36
C LEU A 233 -3.72 -16.12 -2.85
N HIS A 234 -2.64 -16.83 -3.23
CA HIS A 234 -2.28 -17.00 -4.65
C HIS A 234 -3.37 -17.74 -5.43
N ARG A 235 -4.00 -18.78 -4.85
CA ARG A 235 -5.06 -19.53 -5.53
C ARG A 235 -6.31 -18.67 -5.78
N ILE A 236 -6.64 -17.77 -4.85
CA ILE A 236 -7.82 -16.92 -4.93
C ILE A 236 -7.59 -15.71 -5.85
N PHE A 237 -6.40 -15.10 -5.81
CA PHE A 237 -6.12 -13.83 -6.49
C PHE A 237 -5.14 -13.93 -7.68
N GLY A 238 -4.45 -15.05 -7.87
CA GLY A 238 -3.29 -15.14 -8.76
C GLY A 238 -3.57 -15.17 -10.26
N LYS A 239 -4.80 -15.49 -10.70
CA LYS A 239 -5.06 -15.73 -12.12
C LYS A 239 -5.37 -14.49 -12.97
N ASN A 240 -5.85 -13.40 -12.36
CA ASN A 240 -6.39 -12.25 -13.11
C ASN A 240 -5.74 -10.89 -12.81
N THR A 241 -4.96 -10.73 -11.73
CA THR A 241 -4.39 -9.40 -11.41
C THR A 241 -3.28 -8.94 -12.35
N HIS A 242 -2.55 -9.87 -12.98
CA HIS A 242 -1.41 -9.51 -13.84
C HIS A 242 -1.81 -8.83 -15.15
N ALA A 243 -3.06 -8.97 -15.59
CA ALA A 243 -3.52 -8.33 -16.83
C ALA A 243 -4.05 -6.91 -16.61
N THR A 244 -4.56 -6.59 -15.42
CA THR A 244 -5.18 -5.29 -15.14
C THR A 244 -4.21 -4.21 -14.68
N ASP A 245 -3.13 -4.55 -13.98
CA ASP A 245 -2.16 -3.54 -13.50
C ASP A 245 -1.31 -2.96 -14.66
N ASP A 246 -1.09 -3.73 -15.74
CA ASP A 246 -0.40 -3.26 -16.95
C ASP A 246 -1.28 -2.33 -17.80
N GLU A 247 -2.60 -2.44 -17.75
CA GLU A 247 -3.50 -1.55 -18.49
C GLU A 247 -3.80 -0.25 -17.72
N GLU A 248 -3.94 -0.29 -16.39
CA GLU A 248 -4.29 0.89 -15.58
C GLU A 248 -3.09 1.84 -15.36
N SER A 249 -1.86 1.33 -15.43
CA SER A 249 -0.62 2.13 -15.33
C SER A 249 -0.22 2.83 -16.63
N ASN A 250 -0.74 2.38 -17.78
CA ASN A 250 -0.44 2.95 -19.10
C ASN A 250 -1.33 4.14 -19.50
N VAL A 251 -2.35 4.48 -18.70
CA VAL A 251 -3.29 5.59 -19.02
C VAL A 251 -2.84 6.94 -18.42
N ALA A 252 -1.76 6.96 -17.63
CA ALA A 252 -1.21 8.17 -17.03
C ALA A 252 0.18 8.51 -17.61
N GLY A 253 0.24 8.82 -18.91
CA GLY A 253 1.50 9.25 -19.53
C GLY A 253 1.36 9.52 -21.02
N ASN A 254 0.83 10.68 -21.38
CA ASN A 254 0.90 11.15 -22.77
C ASN A 254 2.33 11.61 -23.10
N GLY A 255 2.96 10.95 -24.07
CA GLY A 255 4.08 11.49 -24.86
C GLY A 255 5.47 10.98 -24.49
N GLY A 256 5.95 9.96 -25.21
CA GLY A 256 7.37 9.60 -25.24
C GLY A 256 7.59 8.12 -25.54
N GLY A 257 7.83 7.78 -26.81
CA GLY A 257 8.11 6.42 -27.24
C GLY A 257 9.30 5.83 -26.47
N ARG A 258 9.07 4.73 -25.75
CA ARG A 258 10.13 3.92 -25.14
C ARG A 258 10.05 2.49 -25.69
N ALA A 259 11.20 2.02 -26.13
CA ALA A 259 11.40 0.70 -26.72
C ALA A 259 10.96 -0.42 -25.76
N ARG A 260 10.18 -1.38 -26.28
CA ARG A 260 9.76 -2.60 -25.57
C ARG A 260 10.98 -3.49 -25.35
N TRP A 261 11.52 -3.50 -24.14
CA TRP A 261 12.42 -4.56 -23.69
C TRP A 261 11.57 -5.72 -23.16
N GLY A 262 11.51 -6.82 -23.93
CA GLY A 262 10.94 -8.08 -23.48
C GLY A 262 11.84 -8.74 -22.43
N SER A 263 11.24 -9.52 -21.52
CA SER A 263 11.86 -10.15 -20.34
C SER A 263 12.89 -11.27 -20.63
N ARG A 264 13.43 -11.33 -21.85
CA ARG A 264 14.52 -12.23 -22.22
C ARG A 264 15.52 -11.43 -23.04
N GLY A 265 16.52 -10.89 -22.35
CA GLY A 265 17.61 -10.16 -22.98
C GLY A 265 18.36 -11.04 -23.97
N ILE A 266 18.39 -10.61 -25.22
CA ILE A 266 19.44 -10.76 -26.24
C ILE A 266 19.14 -9.64 -27.25
N SER A 267 19.97 -8.59 -27.26
CA SER A 267 19.93 -7.56 -28.29
C SER A 267 20.93 -7.94 -29.38
N VAL A 268 20.43 -8.48 -30.49
CA VAL A 268 21.17 -8.63 -31.75
C VAL A 268 20.51 -7.68 -32.74
N SER A 269 21.18 -6.58 -33.05
CA SER A 269 20.90 -5.78 -34.23
C SER A 269 22.08 -5.96 -35.17
N ALA A 270 21.99 -7.00 -35.99
CA ALA A 270 22.84 -7.21 -37.14
C ALA A 270 21.94 -7.22 -38.38
N ASP A 271 22.19 -6.26 -39.26
CA ASP A 271 21.94 -6.31 -40.71
C ASP A 271 20.48 -6.50 -41.18
N GLU A 272 19.84 -5.41 -41.58
CA GLU A 272 18.70 -5.46 -42.51
C GLU A 272 19.20 -4.87 -43.84
N GLY A 273 19.52 -5.79 -44.74
CA GLY A 273 20.15 -5.53 -46.03
C GLY A 273 19.25 -4.80 -47.03
N VAL A 274 19.93 -3.93 -47.77
CA VAL A 274 19.82 -3.70 -49.22
C VAL A 274 19.06 -4.80 -49.97
N LEU A 275 18.03 -4.40 -50.74
CA LEU A 275 17.75 -4.80 -52.13
C LEU A 275 16.36 -4.25 -52.55
N ASP A 276 16.35 -3.12 -53.24
CA ASP A 276 15.32 -2.83 -54.24
C ASP A 276 16.00 -2.37 -55.54
N THR A 277 15.26 -2.51 -56.61
CA THR A 277 15.63 -3.17 -57.86
C THR A 277 16.14 -2.21 -58.93
N GLY A 278 16.98 -2.74 -59.82
CA GLY A 278 17.77 -1.97 -60.77
C GLY A 278 17.00 -1.33 -61.93
N ARG A 279 17.61 -0.27 -62.46
CA ARG A 279 17.48 0.14 -63.85
C ARG A 279 18.82 0.75 -64.31
N HIS A 280 19.40 0.13 -65.34
CA HIS A 280 20.40 0.64 -66.28
C HIS A 280 20.15 2.14 -66.61
N ASP A 281 21.13 3.03 -66.83
CA ASP A 281 22.31 2.99 -67.70
C ASP A 281 23.31 4.13 -67.31
N ASP A 282 24.57 3.94 -67.73
CA ASP A 282 25.58 4.92 -68.15
C ASP A 282 26.45 5.77 -67.16
N ASP A 283 27.75 5.68 -67.45
CA ASP A 283 28.86 6.66 -67.35
C ASP A 283 29.60 6.93 -66.02
N ASP A 284 30.77 6.28 -65.93
CA ASP A 284 32.14 6.82 -65.81
C ASP A 284 32.54 7.93 -64.79
N GLU A 285 33.80 7.78 -64.34
CA GLU A 285 34.71 8.76 -63.69
C GLU A 285 34.86 8.74 -62.14
N GLU A 286 35.74 7.85 -61.68
CA GLU A 286 37.10 8.12 -61.15
C GLU A 286 37.39 9.27 -60.13
N ILE A 287 38.17 8.89 -59.09
CA ILE A 287 39.18 9.65 -58.29
C ILE A 287 38.84 10.16 -56.86
N HIS A 288 39.35 9.38 -55.89
CA HIS A 288 40.20 9.71 -54.71
C HIS A 288 40.06 11.04 -53.92
N GLY A 289 40.01 10.90 -52.58
CA GLY A 289 40.43 11.93 -51.62
C GLY A 289 40.58 11.41 -50.19
N VAL A 290 41.82 11.21 -49.75
CA VAL A 290 42.23 10.87 -48.37
C VAL A 290 42.07 12.11 -47.48
N VAL A 291 41.54 11.96 -46.26
CA VAL A 291 41.45 13.06 -45.27
C VAL A 291 42.31 12.75 -44.04
N ASP A 292 43.03 13.80 -43.65
CA ASP A 292 44.22 13.94 -42.78
C ASP A 292 43.98 13.62 -41.28
N PRO A 293 44.97 13.11 -40.52
CA PRO A 293 44.86 12.81 -39.10
C PRO A 293 45.47 13.93 -38.24
N ASP A 294 44.69 14.97 -37.91
CA ASP A 294 45.17 15.95 -36.90
C ASP A 294 44.05 16.65 -36.09
N ALA A 295 43.10 15.87 -35.58
CA ALA A 295 42.09 16.39 -34.65
C ALA A 295 42.69 16.62 -33.25
N LYS A 296 43.26 17.81 -33.02
CA LYS A 296 43.70 18.26 -31.68
C LYS A 296 42.61 19.09 -30.99
N MET A 297 42.35 18.76 -29.72
CA MET A 297 41.37 19.40 -28.84
C MET A 297 41.69 20.88 -28.59
N ARG A 298 40.64 21.70 -28.48
CA ARG A 298 40.71 23.16 -28.25
C ARG A 298 40.65 23.45 -26.74
N ASP A 299 41.51 24.33 -26.25
CA ASP A 299 41.71 24.64 -24.83
C ASP A 299 40.56 25.48 -24.21
N PRO A 300 40.30 25.35 -22.89
CA PRO A 300 39.08 25.83 -22.22
C PRO A 300 38.98 27.35 -21.99
N ASP A 301 40.00 28.14 -22.33
CA ASP A 301 40.02 29.59 -22.07
C ASP A 301 39.32 30.43 -23.15
N ASP A 302 38.95 29.83 -24.29
CA ASP A 302 38.16 30.47 -25.36
C ASP A 302 36.67 30.61 -24.99
N LEU A 303 36.18 29.86 -23.99
CA LEU A 303 34.76 29.87 -23.58
C LEU A 303 34.44 30.98 -22.57
N ALA A 304 35.42 31.39 -21.75
CA ALA A 304 35.25 32.42 -20.74
C ALA A 304 35.15 33.84 -21.34
N LYS A 305 35.68 34.02 -22.56
CA LYS A 305 35.64 35.30 -23.29
C LYS A 305 34.29 35.57 -23.96
N ALA A 306 33.38 34.60 -23.98
CA ALA A 306 32.04 34.74 -24.53
C ALA A 306 30.97 35.10 -23.47
N MET A 307 31.35 35.38 -22.23
CA MET A 307 30.43 35.71 -21.12
C MET A 307 30.57 37.14 -20.57
N ASP A 308 31.47 37.97 -21.11
CA ASP A 308 31.82 39.30 -20.54
C ASP A 308 31.37 40.50 -21.42
N ASP A 309 30.53 40.26 -22.44
CA ASP A 309 30.12 41.28 -23.45
C ASP A 309 28.61 41.63 -23.44
N ASP A 310 27.86 41.30 -22.39
CA ASP A 310 26.48 41.76 -22.22
C ASP A 310 26.35 42.54 -20.90
N ASP A 311 26.44 43.88 -20.96
CA ASP A 311 25.59 44.84 -20.23
C ASP A 311 26.26 46.23 -20.08
N ASP A 312 26.24 47.04 -21.14
CA ASP A 312 26.38 48.51 -21.09
C ASP A 312 25.23 49.14 -21.88
N GLU A 313 24.34 49.92 -21.24
CA GLU A 313 23.74 51.13 -21.84
C GLU A 313 23.06 52.06 -20.79
N GLU A 314 23.11 53.36 -21.09
CA GLU A 314 23.12 54.57 -20.22
C GLU A 314 21.80 55.02 -19.56
N ASP A 315 21.90 55.74 -18.41
CA ASP A 315 21.28 57.07 -18.23
C ASP A 315 21.89 57.88 -17.05
N THR A 316 21.95 59.22 -17.16
CA THR A 316 22.72 60.22 -16.35
C THR A 316 21.89 60.89 -15.21
N PRO A 317 22.33 61.91 -14.38
CA PRO A 317 23.65 62.39 -13.90
C PRO A 317 23.75 62.74 -12.36
N LEU A 318 24.94 63.23 -11.93
CA LEU A 318 25.28 64.19 -10.83
C LEU A 318 25.95 63.72 -9.51
N ARG A 319 27.20 64.23 -9.36
CA ARG A 319 27.78 64.95 -8.19
C ARG A 319 28.52 64.17 -7.08
N GLY A 320 29.86 64.27 -7.13
CA GLY A 320 30.69 64.91 -6.08
C GLY A 320 31.28 64.04 -4.98
N GLY A 321 32.61 63.88 -4.96
CA GLY A 321 33.35 63.33 -3.82
C GLY A 321 34.86 63.27 -4.03
N SER A 322 35.56 64.19 -3.37
CA SER A 322 37.01 64.42 -3.29
C SER A 322 37.88 63.18 -3.01
N SER A 323 38.90 62.92 -3.84
CA SER A 323 40.34 63.09 -3.60
C SER A 323 40.98 62.40 -2.38
N SER A 324 41.92 61.47 -2.64
CA SER A 324 43.17 61.35 -1.88
C SER A 324 44.25 60.65 -2.72
N ARG A 325 45.27 61.42 -3.12
CA ARG A 325 46.56 60.96 -3.66
C ARG A 325 47.46 60.50 -2.51
N SER A 326 48.33 59.52 -2.76
CA SER A 326 49.73 59.60 -2.31
C SER A 326 50.64 58.76 -3.20
N ASN A 327 51.47 59.46 -3.98
CA ASN A 327 52.59 58.91 -4.75
C ASN A 327 53.79 58.70 -3.81
N ASN A 328 54.54 57.63 -4.06
CA ASN A 328 55.89 57.40 -3.54
C ASN A 328 56.88 58.40 -4.18
N THR A 329 57.78 58.98 -3.36
CA THR A 329 59.00 59.67 -3.83
C THR A 329 60.24 59.10 -3.12
N PRO A 330 61.37 58.87 -3.80
CA PRO A 330 62.65 58.46 -3.17
C PRO A 330 63.54 59.65 -2.77
N PRO A 331 64.68 59.41 -2.08
CA PRO A 331 65.24 60.31 -1.07
C PRO A 331 66.45 61.15 -1.52
N GLY A 332 66.71 62.26 -0.82
CA GLY A 332 67.95 63.02 -0.97
C GLY A 332 68.12 64.15 0.05
N ILE A 333 69.13 63.97 0.93
CA ILE A 333 69.98 64.98 1.62
C ILE A 333 69.34 65.95 2.64
N ARG A 334 69.94 65.96 3.82
CA ARG A 334 69.59 66.69 5.06
C ARG A 334 70.51 67.89 5.30
N SER A 335 70.05 68.74 6.23
CA SER A 335 70.75 69.78 7.00
C SER A 335 71.09 71.01 6.17
N GLY A 336 70.70 72.22 6.55
CA GLY A 336 70.20 72.74 7.82
C GLY A 336 70.73 74.16 7.87
N ASP A 337 69.84 75.15 8.02
CA ASP A 337 70.23 76.48 8.47
C ASP A 337 69.07 77.08 9.25
N GLU A 338 69.52 77.76 10.29
CA GLU A 338 68.89 78.27 11.49
C GLU A 338 68.67 79.80 11.31
N TRP A 339 68.08 80.48 12.31
CA TRP A 339 67.92 81.96 12.45
C TRP A 339 66.75 82.57 11.62
N ASP A 340 65.81 83.39 12.11
CA ASP A 340 65.63 84.11 13.39
C ASP A 340 64.14 84.49 13.57
N ASP A 341 63.61 84.32 14.78
CA ASP A 341 62.88 85.34 15.59
C ASP A 341 62.60 84.80 17.00
#